data_AF-A0A8C1ADN7-F1
#
_entry.id   AF-A0A8C1ADN7-F1
#
_cell.length_a   1.000
_cell.length_b   1.000
_cell.length_c   1.000
_cell.angle_alpha   90.00
_cell.angle_beta   90.00
_cell.angle_gamma   90.00
#
_symmetry.space_group_name_H-M   'P 1'
#
loop_
_entity.id
_entity.type
_entity.pdbx_description
1 polymer ?
#
loop_
_entity_poly.entity_id
_entity_poly.type
_entity_poly.pdbx_seq_one_letter_code
_entity_poly.pdbx_strand_id
1 'polypeptide(L)'
;MNRCRKAVRCHGSCVSKCPSFVDNFIVLSQLNQSHALPLCKTRHVMAEKFDNLEEHLEKFVENIRQLGIIVSDFQPSSQTGLNQKLNFMITGLQDIEKCRQQLHDINVPLEVFEYIDQGRNPQLYTKECLERALAKNEQIKGKNDTLTKFKSLLVSELGKVFPEEMAKYKAIHGDDPPS
;
A
#
# COMPACT_ATOMS: atom_id res chain seq x y z
N MET A 1 -12.14 37.20 -5.73
CA MET A 1 -12.23 35.73 -5.94
C MET A 1 -10.97 35.10 -5.38
N ASN A 2 -10.98 34.69 -4.10
CA ASN A 2 -9.87 33.98 -3.44
C ASN A 2 -10.43 33.28 -2.19
N ARG A 3 -10.87 32.03 -2.34
CA ARG A 3 -11.17 31.11 -1.24
C ARG A 3 -10.80 29.69 -1.67
N CYS A 4 -9.56 29.27 -1.39
CA CYS A 4 -9.17 27.86 -1.22
C CYS A 4 -7.67 27.73 -0.85
N ARG A 5 -7.18 28.50 0.14
CA ARG A 5 -5.81 28.30 0.69
C ARG A 5 -5.74 28.25 2.22
N LYS A 6 -6.85 28.00 2.92
CA LYS A 6 -6.84 27.74 4.36
C LYS A 6 -7.77 26.58 4.70
N ALA A 7 -7.26 25.36 4.50
CA ALA A 7 -7.77 24.15 5.14
C ALA A 7 -6.63 23.27 5.67
N VAL A 8 -5.50 23.88 6.03
CA VAL A 8 -4.37 23.22 6.70
C VAL A 8 -4.21 23.85 8.08
N ARG A 9 -5.17 23.54 8.97
CA ARG A 9 -5.09 23.61 10.45
C ARG A 9 -6.50 23.47 11.04
N CYS A 10 -7.03 22.26 11.03
CA CYS A 10 -8.03 21.86 12.00
C CYS A 10 -7.53 20.61 12.72
N HIS A 11 -7.30 20.79 14.01
CA HIS A 11 -7.07 19.79 15.04
C HIS A 11 -7.97 18.55 14.89
N GLY A 12 -7.39 17.36 15.07
CA GLY A 12 -7.67 16.50 16.23
C GLY A 12 -9.10 16.03 16.56
N SER A 13 -10.14 16.33 15.76
CA SER A 13 -11.53 15.97 16.10
C SER A 13 -12.38 15.42 14.94
N CYS A 14 -11.80 15.10 13.79
CA CYS A 14 -12.55 14.51 12.65
C CYS A 14 -12.16 13.05 12.38
N VAL A 15 -12.01 12.22 13.42
CA VAL A 15 -11.90 10.75 13.28
C VAL A 15 -13.26 10.05 13.50
N SER A 16 -14.35 10.80 13.75
CA SER A 16 -15.63 10.21 14.17
C SER A 16 -16.73 10.16 13.10
N LYS A 17 -16.45 10.35 11.80
CA LYS A 17 -17.54 10.43 10.80
C LYS A 17 -17.29 9.88 9.38
N CYS A 18 -16.34 8.96 9.21
CA CYS A 18 -16.27 8.13 7.99
C CYS A 18 -16.35 6.64 8.38
N PRO A 19 -17.52 5.98 8.25
CA PRO A 19 -17.69 4.57 8.60
C PRO A 19 -16.78 3.63 7.78
N SER A 20 -16.38 4.00 6.55
CA SER A 20 -15.63 3.13 5.64
C SER A 20 -14.11 3.10 5.85
N PHE A 21 -13.56 3.92 6.76
CA PHE A 21 -12.11 3.96 7.01
C PHE A 21 -11.70 3.26 8.31
N VAL A 22 -12.66 3.03 9.22
CA VAL A 22 -12.38 2.47 10.56
C VAL A 22 -12.37 0.93 10.56
N ASP A 23 -13.11 0.30 9.65
CA ASP A 23 -13.25 -1.16 9.64
C ASP A 23 -11.97 -1.88 9.20
N ASN A 24 -11.15 -1.29 8.32
CA ASN A 24 -9.90 -1.92 7.88
C ASN A 24 -8.71 -1.71 8.84
N PHE A 25 -8.77 -0.72 9.74
CA PHE A 25 -7.69 -0.51 10.71
C PHE A 25 -7.82 -1.43 11.93
N ILE A 26 -9.04 -1.88 12.24
CA ILE A 26 -9.30 -2.78 13.37
C ILE A 26 -8.79 -4.20 13.09
N VAL A 27 -8.90 -4.68 11.85
CA VAL A 27 -8.50 -6.06 11.49
C VAL A 27 -6.98 -6.27 11.56
N LEU A 28 -6.17 -5.24 11.33
CA LEU A 28 -4.71 -5.31 11.51
C LEU A 28 -4.28 -5.25 12.99
N SER A 29 -5.13 -4.75 13.89
CA SER A 29 -4.78 -4.68 15.32
C SER A 29 -4.83 -6.03 16.03
N GLN A 30 -5.54 -7.02 15.46
CA GLN A 30 -5.68 -8.36 16.03
C GLN A 30 -4.48 -9.28 15.76
N LEU A 31 -3.51 -8.87 14.93
CA LEU A 31 -2.30 -9.66 14.64
C LEU A 31 -1.05 -9.21 15.39
N ASN A 32 -1.06 -8.11 16.15
CA ASN A 32 0.13 -7.67 16.88
C ASN A 32 -0.18 -6.72 18.05
N GLN A 33 -0.51 -7.27 19.22
CA GLN A 33 -0.92 -6.50 20.40
C GLN A 33 0.26 -5.90 21.20
N SER A 34 1.36 -5.48 20.55
CA SER A 34 2.51 -4.89 21.30
C SER A 34 3.28 -3.75 20.63
N HIS A 35 2.97 -3.30 19.41
CA HIS A 35 3.74 -2.21 18.77
C HIS A 35 2.85 -1.22 17.97
N ALA A 36 2.06 -0.41 18.67
CA ALA A 36 1.23 0.64 18.06
C ALA A 36 1.94 2.02 17.91
N LEU A 37 3.26 2.11 18.11
CA LEU A 37 4.04 3.36 18.03
C LEU A 37 5.36 3.07 17.30
N PRO A 38 5.45 3.28 15.97
CA PRO A 38 5.82 4.59 15.41
C PRO A 38 5.27 4.91 13.99
N LEU A 39 4.08 4.43 13.60
CA LEU A 39 3.56 4.55 12.22
C LEU A 39 3.37 5.99 11.71
N CYS A 40 3.10 6.95 12.60
CA CYS A 40 2.84 8.35 12.23
C CYS A 40 4.10 9.10 11.78
N LYS A 41 5.26 8.79 12.36
CA LYS A 41 6.51 9.52 12.10
C LYS A 41 7.13 9.11 10.76
N THR A 42 6.99 7.84 10.38
CA THR A 42 7.42 7.29 9.09
C THR A 42 6.59 7.84 7.93
N ARG A 43 5.30 8.10 8.15
CA ARG A 43 4.39 8.62 7.12
C ARG A 43 4.73 10.05 6.69
N HIS A 44 5.25 10.88 7.60
CA HIS A 44 5.60 12.27 7.28
C HIS A 44 6.90 12.38 6.47
N VAL A 45 7.91 11.59 6.80
CA VAL A 45 9.22 11.57 6.10
C VAL A 45 9.09 10.99 4.69
N MET A 46 8.19 10.02 4.48
CA MET A 46 7.92 9.47 3.15
C MET A 46 7.26 10.51 2.24
N ALA A 47 6.32 11.31 2.76
CA ALA A 47 5.61 12.32 1.97
C ALA A 47 6.55 13.38 1.38
N GLU A 48 7.50 13.89 2.18
CA GLU A 48 8.44 14.94 1.74
C GLU A 48 9.34 14.49 0.58
N LYS A 49 9.66 13.19 0.46
CA LYS A 49 10.44 12.65 -0.66
C LYS A 49 9.67 12.69 -1.98
N PHE A 50 8.35 12.47 -1.92
CA PHE A 50 7.49 12.45 -3.11
C PHE A 50 7.10 13.85 -3.56
N ASP A 51 6.95 14.81 -2.63
CA ASP A 51 6.56 16.18 -2.93
C ASP A 51 7.45 16.81 -4.02
N ASN A 52 8.77 16.59 -3.95
CA ASN A 52 9.72 17.13 -4.93
C ASN A 52 9.54 16.50 -6.32
N LEU A 53 9.37 15.17 -6.40
CA LEU A 53 9.12 14.50 -7.68
C LEU A 53 7.77 14.93 -8.27
N GLU A 54 6.73 15.00 -7.44
CA GLU A 54 5.39 15.44 -7.82
C GLU A 54 5.42 16.85 -8.41
N GLU A 55 6.09 17.79 -7.75
CA GLU A 55 6.22 19.17 -8.26
C GLU A 55 6.91 19.22 -9.64
N HIS A 56 7.97 18.42 -9.85
CA HIS A 56 8.65 18.37 -11.15
C HIS A 56 7.78 17.71 -12.23
N LEU A 57 7.02 16.66 -11.89
CA LEU A 57 6.07 16.02 -12.81
C LEU A 57 4.93 16.96 -13.20
N GLU A 58 4.33 17.68 -12.24
CA GLU A 58 3.28 18.66 -12.50
C GLU A 58 3.76 19.78 -13.42
N LYS A 59 4.95 20.34 -13.15
CA LYS A 59 5.58 21.35 -14.00
C LYS A 59 5.84 20.82 -15.41
N PHE A 60 6.29 19.57 -15.54
CA PHE A 60 6.57 18.95 -16.83
C PHE A 60 5.30 18.72 -17.64
N VAL A 61 4.23 18.20 -17.03
CA VAL A 61 2.91 18.03 -17.66
C VAL A 61 2.33 19.37 -18.10
N GLU A 62 2.42 20.40 -17.25
CA GLU A 62 1.96 21.74 -17.61
C GLU A 62 2.78 22.36 -18.76
N ASN A 63 4.08 22.09 -18.82
CA ASN A 63 4.93 22.51 -19.93
C ASN A 63 4.51 21.86 -21.25
N ILE A 64 4.18 20.55 -21.25
CA ILE A 64 3.63 19.84 -22.41
C ILE A 64 2.29 20.43 -22.83
N ARG A 65 1.40 20.72 -21.88
CA ARG A 65 0.10 21.34 -22.17
C ARG A 65 0.26 22.70 -22.87
N GLN A 66 1.14 23.55 -22.36
CA GLN A 66 1.42 24.87 -22.95
C GLN A 66 2.06 24.75 -24.33
N LEU A 67 2.98 23.79 -24.51
CA LEU A 67 3.56 23.49 -25.82
C LEU A 67 2.46 23.08 -26.81
N GLY A 68 1.53 22.21 -26.40
CA GLY A 68 0.38 21.80 -27.22
C GLY A 68 -0.47 23.00 -27.67
N ILE A 69 -0.71 23.98 -26.80
CA ILE A 69 -1.43 25.21 -27.14
C ILE A 69 -0.67 26.01 -28.21
N ILE A 70 0.62 26.27 -28.01
CA ILE A 70 1.44 27.05 -28.96
C ILE A 70 1.48 26.36 -30.33
N VAL A 71 1.62 25.03 -30.36
CA VAL A 71 1.64 24.27 -31.61
C VAL A 71 0.27 24.26 -32.29
N SER A 72 -0.83 24.22 -31.52
CA SER A 72 -2.18 24.22 -32.08
C SER A 72 -2.60 25.54 -32.74
N ASP A 73 -2.07 26.67 -32.28
CA ASP A 73 -2.31 28.01 -32.83
C ASP A 73 -0.98 28.73 -33.04
N PHE A 74 -0.14 28.15 -33.89
CA PHE A 74 1.19 28.67 -34.11
C PHE A 74 1.18 29.98 -34.90
N GLN A 75 1.85 30.99 -34.34
CA GLN A 75 2.14 32.26 -35.00
C GLN A 75 3.66 32.48 -35.10
N PRO A 76 4.20 33.14 -36.14
CA PRO A 76 5.65 33.37 -36.26
C PRO A 76 6.26 34.08 -35.03
N SER A 77 5.50 34.95 -34.37
CA SER A 77 5.89 35.62 -33.12
C SER A 77 6.03 34.66 -31.92
N SER A 78 5.37 33.49 -31.96
CA SER A 78 5.40 32.48 -30.90
C SER A 78 6.62 31.54 -30.96
N GLN A 79 7.41 31.58 -32.05
CA GLN A 79 8.57 30.70 -32.25
C GLN A 79 9.56 30.73 -31.09
N THR A 80 9.83 31.91 -30.53
CA THR A 80 10.73 32.04 -29.38
C THR A 80 10.18 31.32 -28.16
N GLY A 81 8.86 31.45 -27.90
CA GLY A 81 8.18 30.75 -26.80
C GLY A 81 8.16 29.24 -27.01
N LEU A 82 7.95 28.77 -28.24
CA LEU A 82 8.05 27.36 -28.59
C LEU A 82 9.44 26.80 -28.27
N ASN A 83 10.50 27.47 -28.74
CA ASN A 83 11.89 27.05 -28.49
C ASN A 83 12.21 26.99 -26.99
N GLN A 84 11.74 27.97 -26.22
CA GLN A 84 11.87 27.95 -24.76
C GLN A 84 11.17 26.73 -24.16
N LYS A 85 9.95 26.42 -24.58
CA LYS A 85 9.19 25.26 -24.10
C LYS A 85 9.84 23.93 -24.45
N LEU A 86 10.43 23.81 -25.64
CA LEU A 86 11.22 22.65 -26.04
C LEU A 86 12.46 22.47 -25.15
N ASN A 87 13.20 23.55 -24.90
CA ASN A 87 14.35 23.49 -23.99
C ASN A 87 13.93 23.11 -22.56
N PHE A 88 12.79 23.62 -22.09
CA PHE A 88 12.21 23.22 -20.80
C PHE A 88 11.83 21.74 -20.72
N MET A 89 11.46 21.09 -21.84
CA MET A 89 11.23 19.64 -21.83
C MET A 89 12.53 18.87 -21.59
N ILE A 90 13.63 19.31 -22.22
CA ILE A 90 14.95 18.68 -22.04
C ILE A 90 15.39 18.80 -20.58
N THR A 91 15.35 20.01 -20.02
CA THR A 91 15.72 20.23 -18.61
C THR A 91 14.76 19.54 -17.65
N GLY A 92 13.46 19.55 -17.94
CA GLY A 92 12.45 18.89 -17.12
C GLY A 92 12.66 17.38 -16.99
N LEU A 93 12.99 16.70 -18.10
CA LEU A 93 13.35 15.27 -18.06
C LEU A 93 14.62 15.02 -17.25
N GLN A 94 15.63 15.89 -17.38
CA GLN A 94 16.87 15.78 -16.59
C GLN A 94 16.61 15.98 -15.10
N ASP A 95 15.73 16.90 -14.72
CA ASP A 95 15.39 17.15 -13.32
C ASP A 95 14.57 16.01 -12.72
N ILE A 96 13.63 15.43 -13.47
CA ILE A 96 12.90 14.21 -13.07
C ILE A 96 13.87 13.04 -12.84
N GLU A 97 14.86 12.83 -13.72
CA GLU A 97 15.84 11.75 -13.54
C GLU A 97 16.71 11.97 -12.28
N LYS A 98 17.02 13.22 -11.91
CA LYS A 98 17.75 13.50 -10.66
C LYS A 98 16.93 13.13 -9.42
N CYS A 99 15.62 13.31 -9.45
CA CYS A 99 14.73 12.94 -8.35
C CYS A 99 14.75 11.42 -8.07
N ARG A 100 15.06 10.58 -9.07
CA ARG A 100 15.16 9.12 -8.92
C ARG A 100 16.06 8.67 -7.77
N GLN A 101 17.17 9.37 -7.54
CA GLN A 101 18.14 9.00 -6.49
C GLN A 101 17.52 9.01 -5.09
N GLN A 102 16.51 9.87 -4.87
CA GLN A 102 15.81 10.02 -3.59
C GLN A 102 14.80 8.90 -3.32
N LEU A 103 14.47 8.09 -4.34
CA LEU A 103 13.40 7.09 -4.33
C LEU A 103 13.89 5.66 -4.57
N HIS A 104 15.19 5.41 -4.46
CA HIS A 104 15.81 4.11 -4.74
C HIS A 104 15.32 2.97 -3.82
N ASP A 105 14.76 3.32 -2.66
CA ASP A 105 14.22 2.42 -1.65
C ASP A 105 12.77 1.98 -1.93
N ILE A 106 12.15 2.50 -2.99
CA ILE A 106 10.75 2.26 -3.32
C ILE A 106 10.62 1.31 -4.51
N ASN A 107 9.95 0.18 -4.29
CA ASN A 107 9.61 -0.77 -5.34
C ASN A 107 8.11 -0.68 -5.65
N VAL A 108 7.78 -0.56 -6.93
CA VAL A 108 6.40 -0.60 -7.42
C VAL A 108 6.12 -1.98 -8.00
N PRO A 109 5.10 -2.72 -7.52
CA PRO A 109 4.70 -4.00 -8.11
C PRO A 109 4.27 -3.83 -9.57
N LEU A 110 4.71 -4.74 -10.44
CA LEU A 110 4.46 -4.63 -11.89
C LEU A 110 2.95 -4.72 -12.21
N GLU A 111 2.21 -5.47 -11.42
CA GLU A 111 0.76 -5.65 -11.54
C GLU A 111 0.01 -4.33 -11.40
N VAL A 112 0.58 -3.32 -10.72
CA VAL A 112 -0.01 -1.99 -10.60
C VAL A 112 -0.04 -1.26 -11.95
N PHE A 113 0.94 -1.51 -12.83
CA PHE A 113 0.98 -0.86 -14.15
C PHE A 113 -0.24 -1.20 -15.00
N GLU A 114 -0.76 -2.43 -14.90
CA GLU A 114 -1.98 -2.82 -15.61
C GLU A 114 -3.20 -1.98 -15.21
N TYR A 115 -3.30 -1.56 -13.95
CA TYR A 115 -4.34 -0.64 -13.50
C TYR A 115 -4.17 0.74 -14.09
N ILE A 116 -2.93 1.24 -14.12
CA ILE A 116 -2.59 2.56 -14.66
C ILE A 116 -2.88 2.63 -16.16
N ASP A 117 -2.43 1.64 -16.93
CA ASP A 117 -2.60 1.58 -18.39
C ASP A 117 -4.07 1.50 -18.80
N GLN A 118 -4.91 0.87 -17.97
CA GLN A 118 -6.36 0.80 -18.15
C GLN A 118 -7.11 2.04 -17.62
N GLY A 119 -6.41 3.03 -17.06
CA GLY A 119 -7.01 4.22 -16.45
C GLY A 119 -7.79 3.94 -15.15
N ARG A 120 -7.54 2.79 -14.51
CA ARG A 120 -8.14 2.41 -13.22
C ARG A 120 -7.34 2.99 -12.06
N ASN A 121 -7.99 3.13 -10.91
CA ASN A 121 -7.31 3.59 -9.70
C ASN A 121 -6.33 2.51 -9.17
N PRO A 122 -5.03 2.79 -9.07
CA PRO A 122 -4.03 1.87 -8.52
C PRO A 122 -4.32 1.36 -7.10
N GLN A 123 -5.07 2.11 -6.30
CA GLN A 123 -5.47 1.71 -4.95
C GLN A 123 -6.38 0.47 -4.94
N LEU A 124 -7.02 0.14 -6.07
CA LEU A 124 -7.79 -1.10 -6.21
C LEU A 124 -6.88 -2.33 -6.11
N TYR A 125 -5.66 -2.29 -6.66
CA TYR A 125 -4.68 -3.35 -6.49
C TYR A 125 -4.35 -3.58 -5.01
N THR A 126 -4.09 -2.50 -4.27
CA THR A 126 -3.81 -2.57 -2.83
C THR A 126 -4.99 -3.20 -2.09
N LYS A 127 -6.21 -2.78 -2.41
CA LYS A 127 -7.43 -3.34 -1.84
C LYS A 127 -7.55 -4.85 -2.11
N GLU A 128 -7.42 -5.28 -3.37
CA GLU A 128 -7.52 -6.69 -3.74
C GLU A 128 -6.42 -7.54 -3.09
N CYS A 129 -5.20 -7.01 -2.95
CA CYS A 129 -4.13 -7.68 -2.23
C CYS A 129 -4.47 -7.90 -0.76
N LEU A 130 -5.02 -6.89 -0.09
CA LEU A 130 -5.46 -7.00 1.30
C LEU A 130 -6.62 -8.00 1.44
N GLU A 131 -7.63 -7.91 0.58
CA GLU A 131 -8.77 -8.83 0.57
C GLU A 131 -8.33 -10.30 0.33
N ARG A 132 -7.43 -10.53 -0.63
CA ARG A 132 -6.85 -11.86 -0.87
C ARG A 132 -6.04 -12.37 0.31
N ALA A 133 -5.28 -11.50 0.98
CA ALA A 133 -4.50 -11.87 2.16
C ALA A 133 -5.42 -12.26 3.33
N LEU A 134 -6.49 -11.50 3.56
CA LEU A 134 -7.50 -11.80 4.58
C LEU A 134 -8.18 -13.14 4.31
N ALA A 135 -8.70 -13.34 3.10
CA ALA A 135 -9.37 -14.59 2.73
C ALA A 135 -8.43 -15.80 2.87
N LYS A 136 -7.16 -15.67 2.48
CA LYS A 136 -6.15 -16.73 2.69
C LYS A 136 -5.90 -16.97 4.17
N ASN A 137 -5.82 -15.93 4.99
CA ASN A 137 -5.59 -16.08 6.42
C ASN A 137 -6.73 -16.85 7.10
N GLU A 138 -7.98 -16.49 6.80
CA GLU A 138 -9.17 -17.20 7.28
C GLU A 138 -9.20 -18.66 6.80
N GLN A 139 -8.85 -18.90 5.53
CA GLN A 139 -8.75 -20.24 4.98
C GLN A 139 -7.69 -21.08 5.70
N ILE A 140 -6.51 -20.54 5.96
CA ILE A 140 -5.43 -21.24 6.67
C ILE A 140 -5.83 -21.49 8.13
N LYS A 141 -6.46 -20.52 8.78
CA LYS A 141 -6.99 -20.69 10.14
C LYS A 141 -7.99 -21.85 10.20
N GLY A 142 -8.97 -21.91 9.30
CA GLY A 142 -9.93 -23.01 9.25
C GLY A 142 -9.29 -24.39 9.01
N LYS A 143 -8.23 -24.45 8.19
CA LYS A 143 -7.43 -25.68 8.00
C LYS A 143 -6.68 -26.06 9.28
N ASN A 144 -6.07 -25.09 9.95
CA ASN A 144 -5.37 -25.32 11.22
C ASN A 144 -6.33 -25.86 12.28
N ASP A 145 -7.48 -25.20 12.47
CA ASP A 145 -8.49 -25.60 13.45
C ASP A 145 -9.00 -27.03 13.17
N THR A 146 -9.19 -27.39 11.91
CA THR A 146 -9.61 -28.74 11.49
C THR A 146 -8.52 -29.78 11.80
N LEU A 147 -7.26 -29.48 11.49
CA LEU A 147 -6.13 -30.37 11.77
C LEU A 147 -5.91 -30.55 13.28
N THR A 148 -5.99 -29.47 14.04
CA THR A 148 -5.94 -29.46 15.50
C THR A 148 -7.05 -30.34 16.09
N LYS A 149 -8.29 -30.21 15.60
CA LYS A 149 -9.42 -31.06 16.02
C LYS A 149 -9.22 -32.52 15.63
N PHE A 150 -8.75 -32.79 14.42
CA PHE A 150 -8.47 -34.15 13.96
C PHE A 150 -7.38 -34.82 14.80
N LYS A 151 -6.28 -34.12 15.09
CA LYS A 151 -5.21 -34.59 16.00
C LYS A 151 -5.80 -34.99 17.35
N SER A 152 -6.63 -34.14 17.96
CA SER A 152 -7.26 -34.43 19.26
C SER A 152 -8.12 -35.69 19.24
N LEU A 153 -8.95 -35.86 18.21
CA LEU A 153 -9.79 -37.04 18.05
C LEU A 153 -8.96 -38.31 17.83
N LEU A 154 -7.94 -38.23 16.98
CA LEU A 154 -7.05 -39.36 16.68
C LEU A 154 -6.31 -39.82 17.93
N VAL A 155 -5.76 -38.89 18.72
CA VAL A 155 -5.09 -39.21 19.99
C VAL A 155 -6.07 -39.84 20.98
N SER A 156 -7.33 -39.39 21.01
CA SER A 156 -8.36 -39.98 21.88
C SER A 156 -8.69 -41.42 21.50
N GLU A 157 -8.91 -41.72 20.22
CA GLU A 157 -9.22 -43.08 19.77
C GLU A 157 -8.01 -44.02 19.89
N LEU A 158 -6.80 -43.56 19.54
CA LEU A 158 -5.58 -44.35 19.73
C LEU A 158 -5.32 -44.67 21.21
N GLY A 159 -5.62 -43.73 22.12
CA GLY A 159 -5.54 -43.98 23.56
C GLY A 159 -6.46 -45.09 24.08
N LYS A 160 -7.58 -45.37 23.39
CA LYS A 160 -8.48 -46.48 23.74
C LYS A 160 -7.95 -47.83 23.26
N VAL A 161 -7.33 -47.86 22.09
CA VAL A 161 -6.90 -49.11 21.43
C VAL A 161 -5.47 -49.51 21.82
N PHE A 162 -4.58 -48.55 22.04
CA PHE A 162 -3.14 -48.75 22.28
C PHE A 162 -2.63 -47.91 23.47
N PRO A 163 -3.05 -48.20 24.71
CA PRO A 163 -2.79 -47.34 25.86
C PRO A 163 -1.30 -47.23 26.23
N GLU A 164 -0.53 -48.31 26.13
CA GLU A 164 0.90 -48.29 26.50
C GLU A 164 1.75 -47.51 25.48
N GLU A 165 1.50 -47.69 24.19
CA GLU A 165 2.15 -46.95 23.10
C GLU A 165 1.80 -45.47 23.17
N MET A 166 0.54 -45.16 23.48
CA MET A 166 0.08 -43.78 23.60
C MET A 166 0.71 -43.06 24.80
N ALA A 167 0.93 -43.76 25.92
CA ALA A 167 1.66 -43.23 27.06
C ALA A 167 3.13 -42.90 26.72
N LYS A 168 3.81 -43.77 25.94
CA LYS A 168 5.18 -43.52 25.46
C LYS A 168 5.23 -42.31 24.51
N TYR A 169 4.28 -42.18 23.59
CA TYR A 169 4.19 -41.03 22.68
C TYR A 169 4.01 -39.71 23.44
N LYS A 170 3.10 -39.67 24.42
CA LYS A 170 2.86 -38.48 25.24
C LYS A 170 4.07 -38.09 26.08
N ALA A 171 4.84 -39.06 26.58
CA ALA A 171 6.07 -38.80 27.33
C ALA A 171 7.16 -38.12 26.47
N ILE A 172 7.16 -38.32 25.14
CA ILE A 172 8.14 -37.73 24.22
C ILE A 172 7.68 -36.36 23.71
N HIS A 173 6.39 -36.18 23.45
CA HIS A 173 5.84 -34.97 22.82
C HIS A 173 5.17 -33.99 23.79
N GLY A 174 5.04 -34.35 25.08
CA GLY A 174 4.30 -33.56 26.07
C GLY A 174 2.78 -33.64 25.87
N ASP A 175 2.02 -33.36 26.93
CA ASP A 175 0.59 -33.05 26.83
C ASP A 175 0.42 -31.59 26.40
N ASP A 176 1.04 -31.17 25.29
CA ASP A 176 0.78 -29.83 24.77
C ASP A 176 -0.69 -29.79 24.33
N PRO A 177 -1.55 -29.02 25.04
CA PRO A 177 -2.92 -28.91 24.64
C PRO A 177 -2.96 -28.31 23.23
N PRO A 178 -3.93 -28.72 22.40
CA PRO A 178 -4.04 -28.20 21.05
C PRO A 178 -4.28 -26.69 21.15
N SER A 179 -3.37 -25.88 20.58
CA SER A 179 -3.50 -24.42 20.47
C SER A 179 -4.53 -24.04 19.42
#